data_AF-A0A327WV27-F1
#
_entry.id   AF-A0A327WV27-F1
#
_cell.length_a   1.000
_cell.length_b   1.000
_cell.length_c   1.000
_cell.angle_alpha   90.00
_cell.angle_beta   90.00
_cell.angle_gamma   90.00
#
_symmetry.space_group_name_H-M   'P 1'
#
loop_
_entity.id
_entity.type
_entity.pdbx_description
1 polymer ?
#
loop_
_entity_poly.entity_id
_entity_poly.type
_entity_poly.pdbx_seq_one_letter_code
_entity_poly.pdbx_strand_id
1 'polypeptide(L)' 'MDIDKVVQSPADYFASPAQVATEPALNTAQKIKVLESWQVDANRLLTSDAENMPGDEHEQITAQLQEISSTLNDLKSAAG' A
#
# COMPACT_ATOMS: atom_id res chain seq x y z
N MET A 1 -15.92 4.89 7.06
CA MET A 1 -14.50 4.49 7.22
C MET A 1 -13.75 5.68 7.76
N ASP A 2 -12.87 5.48 8.74
CA ASP A 2 -12.07 6.57 9.31
C ASP A 2 -10.73 6.63 8.59
N ILE A 3 -10.56 7.60 7.68
CA ILE A 3 -9.40 7.62 6.76
C ILE A 3 -8.07 7.71 7.51
N ASP A 4 -8.03 8.35 8.68
CA ASP A 4 -6.79 8.48 9.45
C ASP A 4 -6.31 7.10 9.93
N LYS A 5 -7.24 6.26 10.41
CA LYS A 5 -6.93 4.89 10.83
C LYS A 5 -6.49 4.00 9.67
N VAL A 6 -7.09 4.19 8.50
CA VAL A 6 -6.75 3.43 7.30
C VAL A 6 -5.36 3.81 6.80
N VAL A 7 -5.02 5.10 6.84
CA VAL A 7 -3.67 5.56 6.46
C VAL A 7 -2.63 5.03 7.44
N GLN A 8 -2.95 4.92 8.73
CA GLN A 8 -2.02 4.39 9.73
C GLN A 8 -1.73 2.90 9.55
N SER A 9 -2.72 2.09 9.16
CA SER A 9 -2.55 0.64 9.03
C SER A 9 -3.39 0.09 7.87
N PRO A 10 -3.00 0.37 6.61
CA PRO A 10 -3.81 0.03 5.44
C PRO A 10 -3.99 -1.48 5.24
N ALA A 11 -2.99 -2.27 5.62
CA ALA A 11 -3.03 -3.74 5.55
C ALA A 11 -4.09 -4.38 6.49
N ASP A 12 -4.56 -3.67 7.53
CA ASP A 12 -5.66 -4.14 8.38
C ASP A 12 -7.04 -4.00 7.71
N TYR A 13 -7.16 -3.09 6.74
CA TYR A 13 -8.42 -2.79 6.07
C TYR A 13 -8.51 -3.40 4.67
N PHE A 14 -7.36 -3.68 4.04
CA PHE A 14 -7.29 -4.16 2.67
C PHE A 14 -6.32 -5.34 2.59
N ALA A 15 -6.73 -6.40 1.89
CA ALA A 15 -5.87 -7.54 1.60
C ALA A 15 -4.87 -7.25 0.48
N SER A 16 -5.18 -6.28 -0.40
CA SER A 16 -4.25 -5.86 -1.45
C SER A 16 -4.37 -4.38 -1.82
N PRO A 17 -3.27 -3.76 -2.29
CA PRO A 17 -3.27 -2.41 -2.85
C PRO A 17 -4.33 -2.16 -3.92
N ALA A 18 -4.62 -3.15 -4.77
CA ALA A 18 -5.68 -3.07 -5.78
C ALA A 18 -7.08 -2.83 -5.17
N GLN A 19 -7.36 -3.30 -3.96
CA GLN A 19 -8.63 -3.02 -3.28
C GLN A 19 -8.77 -1.54 -2.92
N VAL A 20 -7.68 -0.87 -2.57
CA VAL A 20 -7.69 0.58 -2.29
C VAL A 20 -8.13 1.36 -3.54
N ALA A 21 -7.64 0.98 -4.71
CA ALA A 21 -8.01 1.64 -5.97
C ALA A 21 -9.49 1.49 -6.32
N THR A 22 -10.09 0.36 -5.96
CA THR A 22 -11.51 0.07 -6.25
C THR A 22 -12.46 0.48 -5.12
N GLU A 23 -11.95 0.86 -3.95
CA GLU A 23 -12.76 1.23 -2.79
C GLU A 23 -13.65 2.45 -3.09
N PRO A 24 -14.99 2.31 -3.09
CA PRO A 24 -15.90 3.41 -3.38
C PRO A 24 -16.00 4.42 -2.24
N ALA A 25 -15.65 4.06 -1.00
CA ALA A 25 -15.68 4.98 0.14
C ALA A 25 -14.53 6.00 0.13
N LEU A 26 -13.54 5.83 -0.75
CA LEU A 26 -12.37 6.71 -0.87
C LEU A 26 -12.43 7.53 -2.16
N ASN A 27 -12.15 8.82 -2.05
CA ASN A 27 -11.85 9.64 -3.22
C ASN A 27 -10.41 9.42 -3.71
N THR A 28 -10.09 9.85 -4.92
CA THR A 28 -8.76 9.64 -5.53
C THR A 28 -7.60 10.12 -4.65
N ALA A 29 -7.73 11.29 -4.02
CA ALA A 29 -6.68 11.82 -3.13
C ALA A 29 -6.50 10.95 -1.87
N GLN A 30 -7.59 10.43 -1.31
CA GLN A 30 -7.55 9.50 -0.18
C GLN A 30 -6.91 8.16 -0.58
N LYS A 31 -7.26 7.62 -1.76
CA LYS A 31 -6.66 6.39 -2.29
C LYS A 31 -5.15 6.52 -2.43
N ILE A 32 -4.68 7.63 -3.00
CA ILE A 32 -3.27 7.95 -3.12
C ILE A 32 -2.62 8.01 -1.74
N LYS A 33 -3.20 8.75 -0.79
CA LYS A 33 -2.66 8.89 0.58
C LYS A 33 -2.51 7.54 1.30
N VAL A 34 -3.49 6.65 1.16
CA VAL A 34 -3.48 5.31 1.75
C VAL A 34 -2.35 4.48 1.13
N LEU A 35 -2.24 4.45 -0.19
CA LEU A 35 -1.21 3.68 -0.89
C LEU A 35 0.21 4.22 -0.66
N GLU A 36 0.39 5.55 -0.57
CA GLU A 36 1.69 6.15 -0.22
C GLU A 36 2.12 5.77 1.20
N SER A 37 1.19 5.78 2.16
CA SER A 37 1.48 5.32 3.52
C SER A 37 1.86 3.84 3.55
N TRP A 38 1.11 3.00 2.82
CA TRP A 38 1.40 1.57 2.70
C TRP A 38 2.79 1.32 2.10
N GLN A 39 3.17 2.10 1.08
CA GLN A 39 4.49 1.99 0.46
C GLN A 39 5.62 2.24 1.48
N VAL A 40 5.47 3.26 2.32
CA VAL A 40 6.44 3.59 3.37
C VAL A 40 6.55 2.47 4.39
N ASP A 41 5.42 1.92 4.83
CA ASP A 41 5.39 0.83 5.82
C ASP A 41 6.03 -0.45 5.28
N ALA A 42 5.65 -0.87 4.07
CA ALA A 42 6.23 -2.04 3.41
C ALA A 42 7.75 -1.89 3.16
N ASN A 43 8.21 -0.69 2.79
CA ASN A 43 9.64 -0.42 2.64
C ASN A 43 10.38 -0.47 4.00
N ARG A 44 9.74 0.02 5.06
CA ARG A 44 10.27 -0.05 6.43
C ARG A 44 10.37 -1.49 6.91
N LEU A 45 9.39 -2.34 6.60
CA LEU A 45 9.45 -3.78 6.90
C LEU A 45 10.65 -4.42 6.20
N LEU A 46 10.81 -4.24 4.89
CA LEU A 46 11.98 -4.78 4.17
C LEU A 46 13.32 -4.28 4.74
N THR A 47 13.40 -3.01 5.11
CA THR A 47 14.64 -2.42 5.63
C THR A 47 14.94 -2.84 7.07
N SER A 48 13.91 -2.96 7.90
CA SER A 48 14.06 -3.30 9.33
C SER A 48 14.26 -4.80 9.56
N ASP A 49 13.72 -5.63 8.67
CA ASP A 49 13.73 -7.08 8.79
C ASP A 49 14.76 -7.76 7.87
N ALA A 50 15.58 -7.00 7.13
CA ALA A 50 16.56 -7.52 6.17
C ALA A 50 17.53 -8.57 6.74
N GLU A 51 17.73 -8.62 8.06
CA GLU A 51 18.60 -9.60 8.72
C GLU A 51 17.86 -10.78 9.38
N ASN A 52 16.52 -10.76 9.50
CA ASN A 52 15.73 -11.79 10.20
C ASN A 52 14.50 -12.31 9.44
N MET A 53 14.13 -11.73 8.30
CA MET A 53 12.95 -12.15 7.55
C MET A 53 13.19 -13.44 6.75
N PRO A 54 12.29 -14.43 6.83
CA PRO A 54 12.30 -15.56 5.92
C PRO A 54 12.07 -15.11 4.46
N GLY A 55 12.70 -15.81 3.50
CA GLY A 55 12.69 -15.45 2.09
C GLY A 55 11.29 -15.27 1.49
N ASP A 56 10.35 -16.15 1.88
CA ASP A 56 8.97 -16.10 1.41
C ASP A 56 8.24 -14.81 1.83
N GLU A 57 8.58 -14.23 2.99
CA GLU A 57 7.96 -13.01 3.50
C GLU A 57 8.56 -11.77 2.84
N HIS A 58 9.88 -11.79 2.58
CA HIS A 58 10.56 -10.78 1.78
C HIS A 58 10.02 -10.73 0.34
N GLU A 59 9.79 -11.88 -0.29
CA GLU A 59 9.20 -11.98 -1.64
C GLU A 59 7.77 -11.43 -1.67
N GLN A 60 6.95 -11.75 -0.66
CA GLN A 60 5.59 -11.23 -0.54
C GLN A 60 5.55 -9.71 -0.40
N ILE A 61 6.39 -9.13 0.47
CA ILE A 61 6.42 -7.67 0.67
C ILE A 61 6.99 -6.97 -0.57
N THR A 62 7.97 -7.57 -1.24
CA THR A 62 8.49 -7.05 -2.51
C THR A 62 7.40 -7.03 -3.59
N ALA A 63 6.63 -8.11 -3.73
CA ALA A 63 5.51 -8.16 -4.65
C ALA A 63 4.43 -7.12 -4.31
N GLN A 64 4.12 -6.95 -3.02
CA GLN A 64 3.19 -5.94 -2.55
C GLN A 64 3.65 -4.52 -2.90
N LEU A 65 4.94 -4.18 -2.70
CA LEU A 65 5.51 -2.88 -3.10
C LEU A 65 5.41 -2.61 -4.60
N GLN A 66 5.59 -3.63 -5.43
CA GLN A 66 5.40 -3.51 -6.87
C GLN A 66 3.95 -3.19 -7.21
N GLU A 67 2.99 -3.86 -6.57
CA GLU A 67 1.57 -3.60 -6.79
C GLU A 67 1.16 -2.20 -6.30
N ILE A 68 1.64 -1.77 -5.13
CA ILE A 68 1.41 -0.40 -4.60
C ILE A 68 1.90 0.64 -5.62
N SER A 69 3.12 0.47 -6.13
CA SER A 69 3.73 1.40 -7.06
C SER A 69 2.98 1.47 -8.38
N SER A 70 2.55 0.32 -8.92
CA SER A 70 1.76 0.27 -10.15
C SER A 70 0.40 0.93 -9.96
N THR A 71 -0.27 0.67 -8.84
CA THR A 71 -1.59 1.21 -8.52
C THR A 71 -1.53 2.73 -8.33
N LEU A 72 -0.50 3.23 -7.65
CA LEU A 72 -0.27 4.66 -7.48
C LEU A 72 -0.06 5.36 -8.83
N ASN A 73 0.72 4.76 -9.72
CA ASN A 73 0.96 5.32 -11.04
C ASN A 73 -0.32 5.41 -11.87
N ASP A 74 -1.17 4.38 -11.82
CA ASP A 74 -2.46 4.37 -12.51
C ASP A 74 -3.40 5.47 -11.98
N LEU A 75 -3.54 5.57 -10.66
CA LEU A 75 -4.36 6.61 -10.02
C LEU A 75 -3.86 8.03 -10.32
N LYS A 76 -2.55 8.24 -10.32
CA LYS A 76 -1.95 9.55 -10.64
C LYS A 76 -2.14 9.91 -12.12
N SER A 77 -2.08 8.92 -13.01
CA SER A 77 -2.31 9.11 -14.45
C SER A 77 -3.78 9.40 -14.77
N ALA A 78 -4.71 8.77 -14.04
CA ALA A 78 -6.15 9.00 -14.18
C ALA A 78 -6.63 10.33 -13.57
N ALA A 79 -5.83 10.94 -12.69
CA ALA A 79 -6.13 12.22 -12.04
C ALA A 79 -5.57 13.46 -12.79
N GLY A 80 -4.76 13.24 -13.82
CA GLY A 80 -4.10 14.27 -14.63
C GLY A 80 -4.88 14.72 -15.86
#